data_AF-A0A3M0LUP5-F1
#
_entry.id   AF-A0A3M0LUP5-F1
#
_cell.length_a   1.000
_cell.length_b   1.000
_cell.length_c   1.000
_cell.angle_alpha   90.00
_cell.angle_beta   90.00
_cell.angle_gamma   90.00
#
_symmetry.space_group_name_H-M   'P 1'
#
loop_
_entity.id
_entity.type
_entity.pdbx_description
1 polymer ?
#
loop_
_entity_poly.entity_id
_entity_poly.type
_entity_poly.pdbx_seq_one_letter_code
_entity_poly.pdbx_strand_id
1 'polypeptide(L)' 'MAGKRKNRLLVLSYLATKFEPEKKYSEQDVNLILMGLIDNYVTRRRDLIEYNFLNRTDDGRLYWRSK' A
#
# COMPACT_ATOMS: atom_id res chain seq x y z
N MET A 1 1.68 12.78 -24.69
CA MET A 1 2.29 12.72 -23.33
C MET A 1 1.60 11.64 -22.47
N ALA A 2 1.80 10.35 -22.77
CA ALA A 2 1.14 9.23 -22.07
C ALA A 2 2.06 8.54 -21.03
N GLY A 3 2.99 9.29 -20.42
CA GLY A 3 4.03 8.75 -19.53
C GLY A 3 3.66 8.67 -18.04
N LYS A 4 2.61 9.37 -17.58
CA LYS A 4 2.35 9.51 -16.13
C LYS A 4 1.64 8.31 -15.47
N ARG A 5 0.89 7.50 -16.24
CA ARG A 5 0.10 6.39 -15.66
C ARG A 5 0.91 5.12 -15.39
N LYS A 6 1.89 4.79 -16.23
CA LYS A 6 2.75 3.59 -16.05
C LYS A 6 3.55 3.64 -14.74
N ASN A 7 3.98 4.82 -14.33
CA ASN A 7 4.76 4.99 -13.09
C ASN A 7 3.93 4.71 -11.83
N ARG A 8 2.60 4.91 -11.88
CA ARG A 8 1.77 4.78 -10.67
C ARG A 8 1.68 3.33 -10.19
N LEU A 9 1.42 2.40 -11.11
CA LEU A 9 1.37 0.96 -10.81
C LEU A 9 2.73 0.41 -10.39
N LEU A 10 3.81 0.84 -11.02
CA LEU A 10 5.18 0.47 -10.63
C LEU A 10 5.49 0.88 -9.18
N VAL A 11 5.14 2.10 -8.80
CA VAL A 11 5.32 2.58 -7.42
C VAL A 11 4.46 1.77 -6.45
N LEU A 12 3.19 1.53 -6.77
CA LEU A 12 2.31 0.74 -5.89
C LEU A 12 2.79 -0.71 -5.74
N SER A 13 3.23 -1.33 -6.84
CA SER A 13 3.83 -2.66 -6.81
C SER A 13 5.09 -2.69 -5.94
N TYR A 14 5.97 -1.69 -6.06
CA TYR A 14 7.16 -1.57 -5.21
C TYR A 14 6.81 -1.35 -3.73
N LEU A 15 5.79 -0.55 -3.42
CA LEU A 15 5.32 -0.39 -2.05
C LEU A 15 4.72 -1.70 -1.52
N ALA A 16 3.97 -2.43 -2.35
CA ALA A 16 3.40 -3.73 -1.99
C ALA A 16 4.48 -4.76 -1.63
N THR A 17 5.67 -4.70 -2.23
CA THR A 17 6.77 -5.62 -1.87
C THR A 17 7.33 -5.38 -0.47
N LYS A 18 6.98 -4.27 0.20
CA LYS A 18 7.39 -3.99 1.58
C LYS A 18 6.51 -4.68 2.61
N PHE A 19 5.39 -5.25 2.16
CA PHE A 19 4.47 -6.01 2.98
C PHE A 19 4.66 -7.49 2.71
N GLU A 20 4.95 -8.23 3.78
CA GLU A 20 5.01 -9.69 3.72
C GLU A 20 3.60 -10.24 3.40
N PRO A 21 3.50 -11.25 2.51
CA PRO A 21 2.23 -11.89 2.23
C PRO A 21 1.69 -12.58 3.49
N GLU A 22 0.37 -12.54 3.68
CA GLU A 22 -0.34 -13.13 4.83
C GLU A 22 -0.04 -12.52 6.21
N LYS A 23 0.96 -11.62 6.31
CA LYS A 23 1.23 -10.86 7.53
C LYS A 23 0.27 -9.69 7.66
N LYS A 24 -0.33 -9.58 8.84
CA LYS A 24 -1.23 -8.48 9.20
C LYS A 24 -0.43 -7.35 9.84
N TYR A 25 -0.59 -6.17 9.28
CA TYR A 25 0.00 -4.92 9.75
C TYR A 25 -1.11 -4.04 10.29
N SER A 26 -0.87 -3.36 11.41
CA SER A 26 -1.78 -2.32 11.87
C SER A 26 -1.75 -1.11 10.95
N GLU A 27 -2.77 -0.25 11.04
CA GLU A 27 -2.72 1.07 10.39
C GLU A 27 -1.42 1.83 10.70
N GLN A 28 -0.97 1.78 11.96
CA GLN A 28 0.25 2.45 12.38
C GLN A 28 1.49 1.86 11.71
N ASP A 29 1.59 0.52 11.63
CA ASP A 29 2.71 -0.14 10.96
C ASP A 29 2.75 0.19 9.48
N VAL A 30 1.59 0.16 8.81
CA VAL A 30 1.48 0.54 7.40
C VAL A 30 1.91 1.98 7.20
N ASN A 31 1.45 2.90 8.06
CA ASN A 31 1.82 4.30 7.99
C ASN A 31 3.33 4.48 8.18
N LEU A 32 3.95 3.80 9.15
CA LEU A 32 5.39 3.84 9.39
C LEU A 32 6.19 3.34 8.17
N ILE A 33 5.80 2.21 7.60
CA ILE A 33 6.44 1.66 6.40
C ILE A 33 6.33 2.64 5.23
N LEU A 34 5.16 3.23 5.01
CA LEU A 34 4.93 4.15 3.89
C LEU A 34 5.62 5.52 4.10
N MET A 35 5.60 6.07 5.32
CA MET A 35 6.28 7.34 5.66
C MET A 35 7.79 7.27 5.40
N GLY A 36 8.41 6.11 5.62
CA GLY A 36 9.83 5.90 5.31
C GLY A 36 10.17 5.85 3.82
N LEU A 37 9.15 5.81 2.94
CA LEU A 37 9.33 5.64 1.50
C LEU A 37 8.81 6.83 0.71
N ILE A 38 7.76 7.49 1.19
CA ILE A 38 7.05 8.58 0.49
C ILE A 38 6.41 9.56 1.48
N ASP A 39 6.31 10.83 1.08
CA ASP A 39 5.62 11.84 1.89
C ASP A 39 4.09 11.70 1.86
N ASN A 40 3.52 11.29 0.72
CA ASN A 40 2.07 11.17 0.52
C ASN A 40 1.54 9.76 0.85
N TYR A 41 1.89 9.24 2.03
CA TYR A 41 1.57 7.88 2.46
C TYR A 41 0.06 7.62 2.56
N VAL A 42 -0.74 8.60 2.98
CA VAL A 42 -2.20 8.46 3.12
C VAL A 42 -2.86 8.13 1.78
N THR A 43 -2.53 8.88 0.73
CA THR A 43 -3.06 8.67 -0.62
C THR A 43 -2.61 7.32 -1.18
N ARG A 44 -1.33 6.95 -0.98
CA ARG A 44 -0.84 5.67 -1.49
C ARG A 44 -1.38 4.47 -0.74
N ARG A 45 -1.63 4.59 0.56
CA ARG A 45 -2.33 3.53 1.32
C ARG A 45 -3.70 3.26 0.72
N ARG A 46 -4.44 4.31 0.39
CA ARG A 46 -5.74 4.18 -0.29
C ARG A 46 -5.58 3.56 -1.68
N ASP A 47 -4.63 4.04 -2.47
CA ASP A 47 -4.34 3.47 -3.79
C ASP A 47 -3.97 1.97 -3.68
N LEU A 48 -3.18 1.56 -2.68
CA LEU A 48 -2.80 0.15 -2.49
C LEU A 48 -4.02 -0.75 -2.26
N ILE A 49 -5.05 -0.25 -1.58
CA ILE A 49 -6.31 -0.98 -1.37
C ILE A 49 -7.17 -0.94 -2.63
N GLU A 50 -7.31 0.23 -3.24
CA GLU A 50 -8.13 0.44 -4.45
C GLU A 50 -7.65 -0.40 -5.64
N TYR A 51 -6.33 -0.62 -5.74
CA TYR A 51 -5.71 -1.47 -6.75
C TYR A 51 -5.50 -2.92 -6.28
N ASN A 52 -6.10 -3.36 -5.17
CA ASN A 52 -6.02 -4.72 -4.62
C ASN A 52 -4.59 -5.22 -4.29
N PHE A 53 -3.62 -4.34 -4.05
CA PHE A 53 -2.30 -4.73 -3.54
C PHE A 53 -2.33 -5.07 -2.05
N LEU A 54 -3.20 -4.41 -1.29
CA LEU A 54 -3.45 -4.67 0.13
C LEU A 54 -4.93 -4.87 0.38
N ASN A 55 -5.26 -5.84 1.21
CA ASN A 55 -6.58 -5.97 1.81
C ASN A 55 -6.61 -5.24 3.14
N ARG A 56 -7.81 -4.88 3.58
CA ARG A 56 -8.07 -4.30 4.90
C ARG A 56 -9.24 -5.01 5.58
N THR A 57 -9.24 -5.02 6.92
CA THR A 57 -10.45 -5.35 7.68
C THR A 57 -11.53 -4.29 7.48
N ASP A 58 -12.80 -4.65 7.64
CA ASP A 58 -13.92 -3.71 7.58
C ASP A 58 -13.77 -2.58 8.63
N ASP A 59 -13.29 -2.93 9.82
CA ASP A 59 -12.94 -1.99 10.89
C ASP A 59 -11.72 -1.09 10.58
N GLY A 60 -11.03 -1.31 9.46
CA GLY A 60 -9.86 -0.53 9.04
C GLY A 60 -8.60 -0.68 9.91
N ARG A 61 -8.60 -1.59 10.89
CA ARG A 61 -7.50 -1.77 11.86
C ARG A 61 -6.31 -2.52 11.29
N LEU A 62 -6.55 -3.49 10.43
CA LEU A 62 -5.52 -4.39 9.91
C LEU A 62 -5.47 -4.35 8.39
N TYR A 63 -4.25 -4.46 7.86
CA TYR A 63 -3.92 -4.46 6.45
C TYR A 63 -3.00 -5.64 6.15
N TRP A 64 -3.15 -6.29 5.01
CA TRP A 64 -2.27 -7.40 4.61
C TRP A 64 -2.20 -7.55 3.09
N ARG A 65 -1.07 -8.06 2.60
CA ARG A 65 -0.95 -8.45 1.19
C ARG A 65 -1.52 -9.86 1.03
N SER A 66 -2.53 -10.02 0.18
CA SER A 66 -2.95 -11.36 -0.25
C SER A 66 -1.90 -11.93 -1.19
N LYS A 67 -1.72 -13.25 -1.14
CA LYS A 67 -0.75 -13.99 -1.95
C LYS A 67 -0.95 -13.76 -3.45
#